data_AF-A0A1Y1VI84-F1
#
_entry.id   AF-A0A1Y1VI84-F1
#
_cell.length_a   1.000
_cell.length_b   1.000
_cell.length_c   1.000
_cell.angle_alpha   90.00
_cell.angle_beta   90.00
_cell.angle_gamma   90.00
#
_symmetry.space_group_name_H-M   'P 1'
#
loop_
_entity.id
_entity.type
_entity.pdbx_description
1 polymer ?
#
loop_
_entity_poly.entity_id
_entity_poly.type
_entity_poly.pdbx_seq_one_letter_code
_entity_poly.pdbx_strand_id
1 'polypeptide(L)'
;MSINRKYSNTEIRFPNYLDLPPHDRGKGQIQYKNAESDYTISNREKILEQLKQDVSASLAQESDSRIENLRKYRSGVALNEEDRLAILINEREEMKRKRREELKKMNEETIEAAEYDLKYHNRIRMKKYLQQVWLNSPELRELEAKLNLAYINKERDMQKREKRLQDERNRMEEEEISKKLLQDYEEYKKEEAENKKHEYYISKNYSKALAEQLNDQEKRRLEESKEIAKDKELIDKIVQKVYEEDEKQKQYEIEKRKEFQKGIEEFIQNKMLQKEEEEYMRKKEEESINEYNKRKEERKGQYDELKRLRENNKNIIYQRLADEIERNEKEKQMVNQIRIELYEEKQAERERQLADELFEKKIRQRIELIESFQQQILYKKKKLQEENEIEEIYKQQIAKQAEDYKKLELMNEQKRRMKQLEYAREMERLIKERDQYLDNKRRQEEEENNKLEELEKLRLEVVEAERQRLLKEHATQLVGYLPKGVIRDENDLKLFDEKLQKQFEELKITKEKNKPIQTSSLY
;
A
#
# COMPACT_ATOMS: atom_id res chain seq x y z
N MET A 1 -3.63 -49.36 -57.71
CA MET A 1 -3.56 -50.72 -57.14
C MET A 1 -4.98 -51.15 -56.80
N SER A 2 -5.47 -52.38 -56.94
CA SER A 2 -5.04 -53.62 -57.62
C SER A 2 -6.25 -54.60 -57.50
N ILE A 3 -6.77 -55.23 -58.57
CA ILE A 3 -6.53 -56.66 -58.96
C ILE A 3 -7.08 -57.66 -57.90
N ASN A 4 -7.98 -58.64 -58.15
CA ASN A 4 -8.45 -59.38 -59.35
C ASN A 4 -9.96 -59.77 -59.18
N ARG A 5 -10.82 -60.17 -60.16
CA ARG A 5 -10.80 -61.19 -61.26
C ARG A 5 -10.79 -62.66 -60.75
N LYS A 6 -11.39 -63.69 -61.38
CA LYS A 6 -12.39 -63.87 -62.48
C LYS A 6 -12.75 -65.39 -62.61
N TYR A 7 -13.90 -65.73 -63.22
CA TYR A 7 -14.15 -66.97 -64.05
C TYR A 7 -14.05 -68.39 -63.39
N SER A 8 -14.50 -69.52 -63.97
CA SER A 8 -15.54 -69.83 -65.01
C SER A 8 -15.76 -71.35 -65.24
N ASN A 9 -16.97 -71.72 -65.71
CA ASN A 9 -17.30 -72.83 -66.66
C ASN A 9 -17.20 -74.34 -66.28
N THR A 10 -17.86 -75.15 -67.14
CA THR A 10 -17.79 -76.62 -67.40
C THR A 10 -18.40 -77.63 -66.41
N GLU A 11 -18.98 -78.78 -66.81
CA GLU A 11 -19.81 -79.13 -68.01
C GLU A 11 -20.42 -80.57 -67.90
N ILE A 12 -21.29 -80.95 -68.86
CA ILE A 12 -21.45 -82.32 -69.44
C ILE A 12 -22.35 -83.44 -68.81
N ARG A 13 -23.26 -83.96 -69.67
CA ARG A 13 -23.89 -85.32 -69.83
C ARG A 13 -25.16 -85.83 -69.07
N PHE A 14 -26.24 -85.83 -69.87
CA PHE A 14 -27.31 -86.85 -70.13
C PHE A 14 -26.79 -88.32 -70.33
N PRO A 15 -27.63 -89.37 -70.59
CA PRO A 15 -29.05 -89.41 -71.03
C PRO A 15 -29.94 -90.41 -70.22
N ASN A 16 -31.18 -90.80 -70.58
CA ASN A 16 -32.04 -90.61 -71.78
C ASN A 16 -33.55 -90.47 -71.34
N TYR A 17 -34.67 -90.84 -72.00
CA TYR A 17 -35.00 -91.66 -73.20
C TYR A 17 -36.27 -91.13 -73.94
N LEU A 18 -36.74 -91.91 -74.92
CA LEU A 18 -37.93 -91.82 -75.81
C LEU A 18 -39.26 -92.13 -75.06
N ASP A 19 -40.48 -91.87 -75.58
CA ASP A 19 -41.00 -92.05 -76.96
C ASP A 19 -41.93 -90.92 -77.52
N LEU A 20 -42.27 -91.06 -78.81
CA LEU A 20 -43.16 -90.24 -79.68
C LEU A 20 -44.13 -91.20 -80.44
N PRO A 21 -45.01 -90.72 -81.36
CA PRO A 21 -46.10 -89.74 -81.26
C PRO A 21 -47.45 -90.50 -81.47
N PRO A 22 -48.51 -90.14 -82.26
CA PRO A 22 -48.70 -89.19 -83.40
C PRO A 22 -49.68 -88.01 -83.05
N HIS A 23 -49.96 -86.96 -83.85
CA HIS A 23 -50.46 -86.90 -85.24
C HIS A 23 -51.76 -87.75 -85.41
N ASP A 24 -52.82 -87.39 -86.12
CA ASP A 24 -53.06 -86.48 -87.25
C ASP A 24 -54.61 -86.30 -87.42
N ARG A 25 -55.08 -85.33 -88.22
CA ARG A 25 -56.47 -85.16 -88.74
C ARG A 25 -57.57 -84.87 -87.69
N GLY A 26 -58.66 -84.15 -88.00
CA GLY A 26 -59.01 -83.43 -89.22
C GLY A 26 -60.32 -83.91 -89.88
N LYS A 27 -61.34 -83.04 -89.86
CA LYS A 27 -62.62 -83.09 -90.62
C LYS A 27 -63.60 -84.25 -90.30
N GLY A 28 -64.82 -83.87 -89.90
CA GLY A 28 -66.05 -84.55 -90.33
C GLY A 28 -66.73 -85.51 -89.35
N GLN A 29 -68.03 -85.72 -89.58
CA GLN A 29 -68.90 -86.72 -88.92
C GLN A 29 -68.74 -88.10 -89.63
N ILE A 30 -69.06 -89.26 -89.00
CA ILE A 30 -70.37 -89.96 -88.97
C ILE A 30 -70.27 -91.19 -87.99
N GLN A 31 -71.37 -91.83 -87.55
CA GLN A 31 -71.52 -92.78 -86.39
C GLN A 31 -71.36 -94.32 -86.76
N TYR A 32 -71.51 -95.40 -85.93
CA TYR A 32 -72.37 -95.73 -84.76
C TYR A 32 -71.92 -96.95 -83.86
N LYS A 33 -72.34 -96.94 -82.56
CA LYS A 33 -72.86 -98.03 -81.64
C LYS A 33 -72.25 -99.46 -81.44
N ASN A 34 -72.03 -99.85 -80.15
CA ASN A 34 -72.56 -101.04 -79.36
C ASN A 34 -71.60 -101.58 -78.24
N ALA A 35 -72.08 -102.34 -77.22
CA ALA A 35 -71.28 -102.82 -76.03
C ALA A 35 -71.96 -103.94 -75.17
N GLU A 36 -71.19 -104.74 -74.36
CA GLU A 36 -71.64 -105.45 -73.11
C GLU A 36 -70.51 -106.26 -72.35
N SER A 37 -70.77 -106.65 -71.07
CA SER A 37 -70.06 -107.59 -70.14
C SER A 37 -68.99 -107.09 -69.13
N ASP A 38 -69.19 -107.37 -67.82
CA ASP A 38 -68.20 -107.17 -66.71
C ASP A 38 -68.69 -107.73 -65.34
N TYR A 39 -67.79 -107.98 -64.33
CA TYR A 39 -68.19 -108.00 -62.89
C TYR A 39 -67.10 -108.10 -61.77
N THR A 40 -66.17 -109.06 -61.84
CA THR A 40 -66.00 -110.03 -60.72
C THR A 40 -65.05 -109.70 -59.53
N ILE A 41 -64.41 -108.53 -59.46
CA ILE A 41 -63.10 -108.36 -58.79
C ILE A 41 -63.14 -108.04 -57.27
N SER A 42 -64.26 -107.53 -56.74
CA SER A 42 -64.32 -106.61 -55.57
C SER A 42 -63.80 -107.07 -54.18
N ASN A 43 -63.72 -108.37 -53.86
CA ASN A 43 -63.64 -108.77 -52.42
C ASN A 43 -62.23 -108.80 -51.80
N ARG A 44 -61.15 -108.81 -52.60
CA ARG A 44 -59.78 -108.91 -52.04
C ARG A 44 -59.19 -107.54 -51.64
N GLU A 45 -59.75 -106.46 -52.14
CA GLU A 45 -59.24 -105.10 -52.02
C GLU A 45 -59.46 -104.54 -50.60
N LYS A 46 -60.66 -104.77 -50.05
CA LYS A 46 -61.17 -104.18 -48.79
C LYS A 46 -60.29 -104.44 -47.56
N ILE A 47 -59.69 -105.63 -47.44
CA ILE A 47 -58.85 -105.99 -46.27
C ILE A 47 -57.48 -105.31 -46.36
N LEU A 48 -56.91 -105.16 -47.56
CA LEU A 48 -55.68 -104.40 -47.79
C LEU A 48 -55.88 -102.91 -47.60
N GLU A 49 -57.12 -102.42 -47.72
CA GLU A 49 -57.47 -101.01 -47.54
C GLU A 49 -57.52 -100.62 -46.06
N GLN A 50 -58.12 -101.46 -45.20
CA GLN A 50 -58.17 -101.22 -43.74
C GLN A 50 -56.78 -101.15 -43.09
N LEU A 51 -55.89 -102.12 -43.36
CA LEU A 51 -54.53 -102.11 -42.81
C LEU A 51 -53.67 -100.93 -43.32
N LYS A 52 -53.96 -100.41 -44.52
CA LYS A 52 -53.34 -99.15 -45.00
C LYS A 52 -53.86 -97.95 -44.23
N GLN A 53 -55.15 -97.90 -43.92
CA GLN A 53 -55.76 -96.82 -43.14
C GLN A 53 -55.16 -96.73 -41.74
N ASP A 54 -55.09 -97.84 -40.99
CA ASP A 54 -54.53 -97.84 -39.62
C ASP A 54 -53.05 -97.39 -39.56
N VAL A 55 -52.21 -97.90 -40.48
CA VAL A 55 -50.80 -97.48 -40.57
C VAL A 55 -50.68 -96.01 -40.98
N SER A 56 -51.55 -95.52 -41.88
CA SER A 56 -51.57 -94.10 -42.25
C SER A 56 -52.02 -93.18 -41.11
N ALA A 57 -52.97 -93.63 -40.27
CA ALA A 57 -53.45 -92.88 -39.12
C ALA A 57 -52.39 -92.76 -38.01
N SER A 58 -51.66 -93.85 -37.72
CA SER A 58 -50.55 -93.83 -36.75
C SER A 58 -49.42 -92.88 -37.19
N LEU A 59 -49.00 -92.98 -38.46
CA LEU A 59 -47.99 -92.08 -39.04
C LEU A 59 -48.46 -90.62 -39.08
N ALA A 60 -49.75 -90.37 -39.36
CA ALA A 60 -50.32 -89.04 -39.27
C ALA A 60 -50.21 -88.49 -37.83
N GLN A 61 -50.58 -89.27 -36.82
CA GLN A 61 -50.57 -88.86 -35.41
C GLN A 61 -49.16 -88.57 -34.87
N GLU A 62 -48.14 -89.37 -35.26
CA GLU A 62 -46.74 -89.02 -34.99
C GLU A 62 -46.30 -87.73 -35.71
N SER A 63 -46.71 -87.56 -36.98
CA SER A 63 -46.37 -86.38 -37.76
C SER A 63 -47.00 -85.10 -37.20
N ASP A 64 -48.27 -85.16 -36.76
CA ASP A 64 -48.98 -84.06 -36.12
C ASP A 64 -48.36 -83.71 -34.77
N SER A 65 -48.03 -84.72 -33.95
CA SER A 65 -47.31 -84.52 -32.68
C SER A 65 -45.96 -83.83 -32.89
N ARG A 66 -45.24 -84.19 -33.96
CA ARG A 66 -43.96 -83.56 -34.35
C ARG A 66 -44.16 -82.15 -34.90
N ILE A 67 -45.22 -81.90 -35.67
CA ILE A 67 -45.59 -80.58 -36.20
C ILE A 67 -46.04 -79.65 -35.06
N GLU A 68 -46.79 -80.14 -34.08
CA GLU A 68 -47.23 -79.37 -32.91
C GLU A 68 -46.05 -79.00 -32.02
N ASN A 69 -45.13 -79.94 -31.75
CA ASN A 69 -43.89 -79.65 -31.02
C ASN A 69 -42.98 -78.67 -31.78
N LEU A 70 -42.89 -78.77 -33.12
CA LEU A 70 -42.17 -77.79 -33.94
C LEU A 70 -42.86 -76.41 -33.92
N ARG A 71 -44.20 -76.37 -33.86
CA ARG A 71 -44.99 -75.13 -33.75
C ARG A 71 -44.81 -74.48 -32.37
N LYS A 72 -44.81 -75.26 -31.29
CA LYS A 72 -44.50 -74.81 -29.92
C LYS A 72 -43.07 -74.26 -29.83
N TYR A 73 -42.08 -74.98 -30.38
CA TYR A 73 -40.69 -74.50 -30.44
C TYR A 73 -40.57 -73.18 -31.21
N ARG A 74 -41.17 -73.08 -32.41
CA ARG A 74 -41.18 -71.84 -33.20
C ARG A 74 -41.88 -70.68 -32.48
N SER A 75 -43.00 -70.95 -31.81
CA SER A 75 -43.70 -69.94 -31.01
C SER A 75 -42.87 -69.48 -29.82
N GLY A 76 -42.14 -70.38 -29.16
CA GLY A 76 -41.21 -70.03 -28.09
C GLY A 76 -40.01 -69.23 -28.59
N VAL A 77 -39.44 -69.57 -29.75
CA VAL A 77 -38.36 -68.78 -30.37
C VAL A 77 -38.85 -67.39 -30.76
N ALA A 78 -40.02 -67.27 -31.39
CA ALA A 78 -40.62 -65.99 -31.74
C ALA A 78 -40.85 -65.10 -30.50
N LEU A 79 -41.40 -65.66 -29.41
CA LEU A 79 -41.60 -64.92 -28.16
C LEU A 79 -40.27 -64.45 -27.55
N ASN A 80 -39.23 -65.30 -27.56
CA ASN A 80 -37.88 -64.91 -27.11
C ASN A 80 -37.22 -63.84 -28.02
N GLU A 81 -37.57 -63.77 -29.30
CA GLU A 81 -37.12 -62.72 -30.21
C GLU A 81 -37.90 -61.41 -30.01
N GLU A 82 -39.20 -61.48 -29.75
CA GLU A 82 -40.05 -60.36 -29.36
C GLU A 82 -39.61 -59.74 -28.02
N ASP A 83 -39.34 -60.57 -26.99
CA ASP A 83 -38.80 -60.12 -25.70
C ASP A 83 -37.44 -59.42 -25.85
N ARG A 84 -36.54 -59.96 -26.70
CA ARG A 84 -35.24 -59.34 -26.99
C ARG A 84 -35.40 -57.99 -27.70
N LEU A 85 -36.34 -57.88 -28.64
CA LEU A 85 -36.64 -56.62 -29.32
C LEU A 85 -37.26 -55.60 -28.34
N ALA A 86 -38.14 -56.03 -27.43
CA ALA A 86 -38.70 -55.19 -26.38
C ALA A 86 -37.62 -54.66 -25.42
N ILE A 87 -36.66 -55.48 -25.01
CA ILE A 87 -35.50 -55.06 -24.22
C ILE A 87 -34.68 -53.99 -24.96
N LEU A 88 -34.30 -54.24 -26.22
CA LEU A 88 -33.51 -53.30 -27.03
C LEU A 88 -34.26 -51.97 -27.30
N ILE A 89 -35.59 -52.02 -27.42
CA ILE A 89 -36.43 -50.81 -27.52
C ILE A 89 -36.39 -50.06 -26.19
N ASN A 90 -36.63 -50.72 -25.07
CA ASN A 90 -36.59 -50.12 -23.73
C ASN A 90 -35.23 -49.51 -23.40
N GLU A 91 -34.12 -50.19 -23.71
CA GLU A 91 -32.75 -49.65 -23.57
C GLU A 91 -32.54 -48.40 -24.44
N ARG A 92 -33.04 -48.41 -25.68
CA ARG A 92 -32.96 -47.25 -26.57
C ARG A 92 -33.82 -46.08 -26.10
N GLU A 93 -34.94 -46.34 -25.41
CA GLU A 93 -35.81 -45.32 -24.82
C GLU A 93 -35.22 -44.77 -23.52
N GLU A 94 -34.64 -45.62 -22.66
CA GLU A 94 -33.79 -45.28 -21.52
C GLU A 94 -32.66 -44.32 -21.92
N MET A 95 -31.92 -44.64 -22.99
CA MET A 95 -30.83 -43.79 -23.48
C MET A 95 -31.33 -42.47 -24.08
N LYS A 96 -32.50 -42.45 -24.75
CA LYS A 96 -33.16 -41.19 -25.16
C LYS A 96 -33.60 -40.37 -23.94
N ARG A 97 -34.08 -41.02 -22.87
CA ARG A 97 -34.52 -40.37 -21.63
C ARG A 97 -33.35 -39.71 -20.90
N LYS A 98 -32.27 -40.46 -20.66
CA LYS A 98 -31.03 -39.95 -20.05
C LYS A 98 -30.48 -38.76 -20.84
N ARG A 99 -30.37 -38.88 -22.17
CA ARG A 99 -29.95 -37.77 -23.03
C ARG A 99 -30.89 -36.55 -23.01
N ARG A 100 -32.19 -36.74 -22.81
CA ARG A 100 -33.15 -35.62 -22.61
C ARG A 100 -32.99 -34.97 -21.23
N GLU A 101 -32.69 -35.75 -20.20
CA GLU A 101 -32.45 -35.26 -18.84
C GLU A 101 -31.10 -34.52 -18.73
N GLU A 102 -30.06 -35.03 -19.41
CA GLU A 102 -28.77 -34.33 -19.61
C GLU A 102 -28.97 -32.99 -20.33
N LEU A 103 -29.69 -32.99 -21.47
CA LEU A 103 -29.99 -31.75 -22.20
C LEU A 103 -30.84 -30.76 -21.40
N LYS A 104 -31.74 -31.24 -20.52
CA LYS A 104 -32.47 -30.37 -19.59
C LYS A 104 -31.52 -29.73 -18.57
N LYS A 105 -30.67 -30.51 -17.91
CA LYS A 105 -29.69 -29.98 -16.95
C LYS A 105 -28.75 -28.95 -17.57
N MET A 106 -28.21 -29.22 -18.75
CA MET A 106 -27.37 -28.25 -19.48
C MET A 106 -28.14 -26.95 -19.81
N ASN A 107 -29.42 -27.05 -20.15
CA ASN A 107 -30.27 -25.87 -20.39
C ASN A 107 -30.60 -25.13 -19.08
N GLU A 108 -30.87 -25.85 -17.99
CA GLU A 108 -31.14 -25.29 -16.66
C GLU A 108 -29.89 -24.57 -16.12
N GLU A 109 -28.71 -25.20 -16.17
CA GLU A 109 -27.41 -24.62 -15.81
C GLU A 109 -27.06 -23.37 -16.64
N THR A 110 -27.35 -23.36 -17.95
CA THR A 110 -27.10 -22.17 -18.80
C THR A 110 -28.10 -21.04 -18.55
N ILE A 111 -29.34 -21.35 -18.18
CA ILE A 111 -30.32 -20.34 -17.74
C ILE A 111 -29.91 -19.76 -16.37
N GLU A 112 -29.50 -20.59 -15.41
CA GLU A 112 -29.01 -20.14 -14.10
C GLU A 112 -27.77 -19.26 -14.22
N ALA A 113 -26.82 -19.62 -15.10
CA ALA A 113 -25.65 -18.79 -15.41
C ALA A 113 -26.05 -17.44 -16.02
N ALA A 114 -26.94 -17.44 -17.02
CA ALA A 114 -27.43 -16.20 -17.64
C ALA A 114 -28.21 -15.31 -16.65
N GLU A 115 -28.99 -15.89 -15.75
CA GLU A 115 -29.64 -15.18 -14.65
C GLU A 115 -28.62 -14.60 -13.66
N TYR A 116 -27.58 -15.37 -13.30
CA TYR A 116 -26.51 -14.89 -12.42
C TYR A 116 -25.77 -13.70 -13.04
N ASP A 117 -25.37 -13.81 -14.31
CA ASP A 117 -24.69 -12.73 -15.04
C ASP A 117 -25.60 -11.50 -15.19
N LEU A 118 -26.90 -11.67 -15.47
CA LEU A 118 -27.85 -10.56 -15.50
C LEU A 118 -27.97 -9.89 -14.11
N LYS A 119 -28.08 -10.66 -13.03
CA LYS A 119 -28.10 -10.14 -11.64
C LYS A 119 -26.78 -9.43 -11.29
N TYR A 120 -25.64 -9.95 -11.74
CA TYR A 120 -24.31 -9.37 -11.52
C TYR A 120 -24.10 -8.07 -12.31
N HIS A 121 -24.42 -8.05 -13.61
CA HIS A 121 -24.37 -6.86 -14.44
C HIS A 121 -25.34 -5.77 -13.99
N ASN A 122 -26.54 -6.13 -13.51
CA ASN A 122 -27.47 -5.17 -12.92
C ASN A 122 -26.94 -4.58 -11.60
N ARG A 123 -26.30 -5.38 -10.74
CA ARG A 123 -25.60 -4.87 -9.54
C ARG A 123 -24.46 -3.90 -9.91
N ILE A 124 -23.67 -4.20 -10.94
CA ILE A 124 -22.61 -3.29 -11.42
C ILE A 124 -23.20 -2.02 -12.03
N ARG A 125 -24.26 -2.13 -12.85
CA ARG A 125 -24.95 -0.99 -13.46
C ARG A 125 -25.51 -0.06 -12.38
N MET A 126 -26.16 -0.62 -11.35
CA MET A 126 -26.66 0.14 -10.21
C MET A 126 -25.52 0.83 -9.44
N LYS A 127 -24.42 0.13 -9.13
CA LYS A 127 -23.25 0.76 -8.48
C LYS A 127 -22.66 1.92 -9.30
N LYS A 128 -22.54 1.77 -10.63
CA LYS A 128 -22.06 2.84 -11.52
C LYS A 128 -23.04 4.01 -11.62
N TYR A 129 -24.35 3.73 -11.63
CA TYR A 129 -25.38 4.76 -11.61
C TYR A 129 -25.36 5.54 -10.29
N LEU A 130 -25.29 4.87 -9.14
CA LEU A 130 -25.14 5.51 -7.83
C LEU A 130 -23.85 6.34 -7.76
N GLN A 131 -22.73 5.84 -8.29
CA GLN A 131 -21.47 6.61 -8.40
C GLN A 131 -21.63 7.87 -9.27
N GLN A 132 -22.37 7.80 -10.38
CA GLN A 132 -22.69 8.98 -11.19
C GLN A 132 -23.61 9.95 -10.44
N VAL A 133 -24.60 9.46 -9.69
CA VAL A 133 -25.48 10.29 -8.84
C VAL A 133 -24.67 10.98 -7.73
N TRP A 134 -23.76 10.29 -7.06
CA TRP A 134 -22.85 10.86 -6.06
C TRP A 134 -21.94 11.95 -6.66
N LEU A 135 -21.30 11.69 -7.80
CA LEU A 135 -20.45 12.66 -8.47
C LEU A 135 -21.22 13.90 -8.96
N ASN A 136 -22.44 13.69 -9.47
CA ASN A 136 -23.28 14.75 -10.06
C ASN A 136 -24.22 15.44 -9.06
N SER A 137 -24.29 15.00 -7.79
CA SER A 137 -25.12 15.62 -6.74
C SER A 137 -24.27 16.47 -5.81
N PRO A 138 -24.48 17.80 -5.75
CA PRO A 138 -23.76 18.66 -4.80
C PRO A 138 -24.17 18.36 -3.36
N GLU A 139 -25.43 17.98 -3.11
CA GLU A 139 -25.96 17.72 -1.76
C GLU A 139 -25.28 16.52 -1.09
N LEU A 140 -25.06 15.43 -1.84
CA LEU A 140 -24.37 14.24 -1.32
C LEU A 140 -22.90 14.55 -1.03
N ARG A 141 -22.23 15.31 -1.91
CA ARG A 141 -20.83 15.74 -1.73
C ARG A 141 -20.67 16.69 -0.54
N GLU A 142 -21.63 17.60 -0.33
CA GLU A 142 -21.68 18.45 0.86
C GLU A 142 -21.91 17.65 2.14
N LEU A 143 -22.80 16.65 2.11
CA LEU A 143 -23.03 15.75 3.25
C LEU A 143 -21.76 14.95 3.57
N GLU A 144 -21.12 14.35 2.57
CA GLU A 144 -19.85 13.65 2.71
C GLU A 144 -18.76 14.55 3.32
N ALA A 145 -18.58 15.77 2.79
CA ALA A 145 -17.62 16.74 3.33
C ALA A 145 -17.91 17.11 4.79
N LYS A 146 -19.19 17.27 5.16
CA LYS A 146 -19.63 17.52 6.55
C LYS A 146 -19.34 16.32 7.45
N LEU A 147 -19.62 15.09 7.00
CA LEU A 147 -19.34 13.86 7.76
C LEU A 147 -17.84 13.63 7.94
N ASN A 148 -17.04 13.83 6.89
CA ASN A 148 -15.57 13.74 6.95
C ASN A 148 -14.97 14.78 7.92
N LEU A 149 -15.47 16.01 7.92
CA LEU A 149 -15.11 17.03 8.92
C LEU A 149 -15.44 16.59 10.36
N ALA A 150 -16.54 15.86 10.56
CA ALA A 150 -16.90 15.32 11.87
C ALA A 150 -15.98 14.17 12.32
N TYR A 151 -15.55 13.28 11.41
CA TYR A 151 -14.53 12.28 11.70
C TYR A 151 -13.20 12.95 12.11
N ILE A 152 -12.74 13.95 11.36
CA ILE A 152 -11.51 14.72 11.66
C ILE A 152 -11.64 15.42 13.03
N ASN A 153 -12.80 16.00 13.36
CA ASN A 153 -13.02 16.62 14.66
C ASN A 153 -13.04 15.61 15.82
N LYS A 154 -13.64 14.42 15.61
CA LYS A 154 -13.64 13.32 16.58
C LYS A 154 -12.23 12.81 16.83
N GLU A 155 -11.45 12.59 15.77
CA GLU A 155 -10.04 12.17 15.86
C GLU A 155 -9.20 13.23 16.58
N ARG A 156 -9.31 14.50 16.18
CA ARG A 156 -8.59 15.62 16.79
C ARG A 156 -8.91 15.78 18.28
N ASP A 157 -10.12 15.45 18.72
CA ASP A 157 -10.47 15.40 20.14
C ASP A 157 -9.89 14.19 20.88
N MET A 158 -9.76 13.04 20.21
CA MET A 158 -9.03 11.89 20.76
C MET A 158 -7.53 12.22 20.92
N GLN A 159 -6.89 12.78 19.89
CA GLN A 159 -5.50 13.26 19.94
C GLN A 159 -5.28 14.30 21.07
N LYS A 160 -6.24 15.20 21.31
CA LYS A 160 -6.19 16.13 22.48
C LYS A 160 -6.27 15.40 23.83
N ARG A 161 -7.09 14.35 23.95
CA ARG A 161 -7.21 13.56 25.19
C ARG A 161 -5.94 12.76 25.44
N GLU A 162 -5.45 12.07 24.41
CA GLU A 162 -4.18 11.34 24.42
C GLU A 162 -3.01 12.26 24.79
N LYS A 163 -2.89 13.42 24.14
CA LYS A 163 -1.86 14.41 24.51
C LYS A 163 -1.99 14.87 25.97
N ARG A 164 -3.19 15.13 26.49
CA ARG A 164 -3.35 15.51 27.90
C ARG A 164 -2.87 14.41 28.85
N LEU A 165 -3.21 13.15 28.58
CA LEU A 165 -2.74 12.01 29.37
C LEU A 165 -1.21 11.87 29.30
N GLN A 166 -0.60 12.14 28.13
CA GLN A 166 0.85 12.15 27.99
C GLN A 166 1.50 13.36 28.70
N ASP A 167 0.92 14.56 28.61
CA ASP A 167 1.39 15.76 29.31
C ASP A 167 1.28 15.58 30.85
N GLU A 168 0.22 14.92 31.33
CA GLU A 168 0.03 14.55 32.74
C GLU A 168 1.04 13.47 33.19
N ARG A 169 1.26 12.43 32.37
CA ARG A 169 2.27 11.40 32.61
C ARG A 169 3.68 11.99 32.68
N ASN A 170 4.05 12.83 31.72
CA ASN A 170 5.36 13.49 31.67
C ASN A 170 5.62 14.28 32.97
N ARG A 171 4.61 15.01 33.48
CA ARG A 171 4.72 15.73 34.77
C ARG A 171 4.95 14.80 35.95
N MET A 172 4.31 13.65 36.00
CA MET A 172 4.56 12.66 37.05
C MET A 172 5.98 12.11 37.00
N GLU A 173 6.50 11.84 35.79
CA GLU A 173 7.88 11.39 35.57
C GLU A 173 8.90 12.51 35.92
N GLU A 174 8.63 13.77 35.55
CA GLU A 174 9.41 14.96 35.93
C GLU A 174 9.41 15.19 37.45
N GLU A 175 8.27 15.04 38.12
CA GLU A 175 8.15 15.12 39.58
C GLU A 175 8.95 14.03 40.29
N GLU A 176 8.93 12.79 39.79
CA GLU A 176 9.75 11.70 40.34
C GLU A 176 11.25 11.96 40.17
N ILE A 177 11.68 12.46 39.01
CA ILE A 177 13.08 12.84 38.75
C ILE A 177 13.49 13.99 39.68
N SER A 178 12.63 15.00 39.85
CA SER A 178 12.88 16.12 40.77
C SER A 178 13.01 15.67 42.23
N LYS A 179 12.17 14.72 42.69
CA LYS A 179 12.24 14.14 44.04
C LYS A 179 13.54 13.35 44.25
N LYS A 180 13.99 12.55 43.26
CA LYS A 180 15.26 11.82 43.30
C LYS A 180 16.46 12.79 43.34
N LEU A 181 16.50 13.77 42.44
CA LEU A 181 17.57 14.78 42.39
C LEU A 181 17.68 15.59 43.69
N LEU A 182 16.56 15.86 44.37
CA LEU A 182 16.57 16.52 45.68
C LEU A 182 17.13 15.61 46.79
N GLN A 183 16.82 14.31 46.76
CA GLN A 183 17.41 13.31 47.67
C GLN A 183 18.92 13.20 47.46
N ASP A 184 19.38 13.02 46.21
CA ASP A 184 20.80 12.97 45.84
C ASP A 184 21.55 14.22 46.32
N TYR A 185 20.95 15.41 46.15
CA TYR A 185 21.52 16.69 46.60
C TYR A 185 21.56 16.82 48.13
N GLU A 186 20.54 16.32 48.85
CA GLU A 186 20.57 16.27 50.31
C GLU A 186 21.63 15.29 50.84
N GLU A 187 21.83 14.15 50.18
CA GLU A 187 22.85 13.16 50.56
C GLU A 187 24.26 13.70 50.32
N TYR A 188 24.52 14.27 49.14
CA TYR A 188 25.77 14.99 48.85
C TYR A 188 26.06 16.09 49.88
N LYS A 189 25.04 16.86 50.29
CA LYS A 189 25.17 17.92 51.30
C LYS A 189 25.43 17.38 52.71
N LYS A 190 24.93 16.18 53.05
CA LYS A 190 25.26 15.48 54.31
C LYS A 190 26.73 15.02 54.27
N GLU A 191 27.16 14.39 53.18
CA GLU A 191 28.55 13.96 52.98
C GLU A 191 29.55 15.13 53.04
N GLU A 192 29.26 16.23 52.34
CA GLU A 192 30.11 17.44 52.37
C GLU A 192 30.23 18.03 53.79
N ALA A 193 29.15 17.99 54.58
CA ALA A 193 29.14 18.43 55.97
C ALA A 193 29.88 17.46 56.91
N GLU A 194 29.96 16.16 56.60
CA GLU A 194 30.74 15.18 57.35
C GLU A 194 32.23 15.24 57.01
N ASN A 195 32.58 15.41 55.74
CA ASN A 195 33.95 15.66 55.31
C ASN A 195 34.51 16.94 55.98
N LYS A 196 33.76 18.05 55.99
CA LYS A 196 34.16 19.28 56.71
C LYS A 196 34.34 19.09 58.22
N LYS A 197 33.52 18.24 58.87
CA LYS A 197 33.75 17.85 60.28
C LYS A 197 35.03 17.04 60.43
N HIS A 198 35.29 16.09 59.53
CA HIS A 198 36.47 15.23 59.55
C HIS A 198 37.76 16.04 59.39
N GLU A 199 37.81 16.93 58.41
CA GLU A 199 38.91 17.91 58.22
C GLU A 199 39.13 18.77 59.47
N TYR A 200 38.06 19.28 60.08
CA TYR A 200 38.16 20.04 61.34
C TYR A 200 38.73 19.20 62.49
N TYR A 201 38.34 17.93 62.63
CA TYR A 201 38.92 17.03 63.63
C TYR A 201 40.40 16.72 63.37
N ILE A 202 40.80 16.50 62.11
CA ILE A 202 42.21 16.32 61.72
C ILE A 202 43.01 17.59 62.08
N SER A 203 42.53 18.76 61.65
CA SER A 203 43.17 20.06 61.92
C SER A 203 43.32 20.33 63.42
N LYS A 204 42.28 20.03 64.21
CA LYS A 204 42.29 20.17 65.67
C LYS A 204 43.28 19.22 66.35
N ASN A 205 43.39 17.98 65.88
CA ASN A 205 44.35 17.01 66.42
C ASN A 205 45.80 17.38 66.04
N TYR A 206 46.03 17.86 64.82
CA TYR A 206 47.32 18.39 64.37
C TYR A 206 47.74 19.63 65.17
N SER A 207 46.81 20.55 65.42
CA SER A 207 47.02 21.74 66.27
C SER A 207 47.38 21.37 67.72
N LYS A 208 46.77 20.33 68.30
CA LYS A 208 47.18 19.79 69.61
C LYS A 208 48.61 19.25 69.60
N ALA A 209 48.97 18.43 68.61
CA ALA A 209 50.31 17.86 68.50
C ALA A 209 51.39 18.94 68.37
N LEU A 210 51.12 20.03 67.63
CA LEU A 210 52.00 21.20 67.57
C LEU A 210 52.12 21.93 68.93
N ALA A 211 51.01 22.08 69.67
CA ALA A 211 51.04 22.69 71.00
C ALA A 211 51.81 21.83 72.01
N GLU A 212 51.71 20.50 71.93
CA GLU A 212 52.50 19.56 72.74
C GLU A 212 54.00 19.67 72.41
N GLN A 213 54.38 19.73 71.13
CA GLN A 213 55.77 19.95 70.69
C GLN A 213 56.34 21.29 71.19
N LEU A 214 55.57 22.38 71.15
CA LEU A 214 55.99 23.68 71.66
C LEU A 214 56.17 23.67 73.19
N ASN A 215 55.25 23.05 73.93
CA ASN A 215 55.39 22.87 75.38
C ASN A 215 56.65 22.06 75.75
N ASP A 216 56.97 21.01 74.99
CA ASP A 216 58.18 20.20 75.23
C ASP A 216 59.48 20.91 74.85
N GLN A 217 59.47 21.79 73.83
CA GLN A 217 60.59 22.71 73.57
C GLN A 217 60.77 23.72 74.70
N GLU A 218 59.69 24.29 75.24
CA GLU A 218 59.78 25.25 76.34
C GLU A 218 60.26 24.60 77.65
N LYS A 219 59.84 23.35 77.94
CA LYS A 219 60.40 22.56 79.06
C LYS A 219 61.92 22.38 78.93
N ARG A 220 62.42 21.98 77.74
CA ARG A 220 63.87 21.82 77.50
C ARG A 220 64.62 23.13 77.70
N ARG A 221 64.10 24.25 77.16
CA ARG A 221 64.68 25.59 77.38
C ARG A 221 64.72 25.97 78.87
N LEU A 222 63.71 25.56 79.65
CA LEU A 222 63.66 25.75 81.11
C LEU A 222 64.56 24.79 81.89
N GLU A 223 65.02 23.69 81.30
CA GLU A 223 65.99 22.77 81.87
C GLU A 223 67.42 23.24 81.56
N GLU A 224 67.71 23.55 80.29
CA GLU A 224 68.94 24.20 79.82
C GLU A 224 69.23 25.49 80.62
N SER A 225 68.22 26.35 80.82
CA SER A 225 68.36 27.58 81.61
C SER A 225 68.65 27.32 83.10
N LYS A 226 68.32 26.15 83.66
CA LYS A 226 68.69 25.78 85.04
C LYS A 226 70.12 25.25 85.11
N GLU A 227 70.63 24.65 84.04
CA GLU A 227 72.01 24.17 83.98
C GLU A 227 72.96 25.35 83.82
N ILE A 228 72.66 26.27 82.88
CA ILE A 228 73.37 27.55 82.71
C ILE A 228 73.44 28.35 84.02
N ALA A 229 72.38 28.30 84.86
CA ALA A 229 72.39 28.95 86.17
C ALA A 229 73.37 28.29 87.17
N LYS A 230 73.44 26.95 87.22
CA LYS A 230 74.42 26.22 88.04
C LYS A 230 75.85 26.48 87.55
N ASP A 231 76.06 26.48 86.24
CA ASP A 231 77.36 26.73 85.62
C ASP A 231 77.84 28.15 85.90
N LYS A 232 76.94 29.14 85.87
CA LYS A 232 77.25 30.50 86.32
C LYS A 232 77.66 30.53 87.79
N GLU A 233 76.90 29.88 88.68
CA GLU A 233 77.27 29.77 90.10
C GLU A 233 78.61 29.04 90.32
N LEU A 234 79.06 28.19 89.39
CA LEU A 234 80.37 27.55 89.43
C LEU A 234 81.47 28.49 88.93
N ILE A 235 81.21 29.23 87.84
CA ILE A 235 82.10 30.24 87.26
C ILE A 235 82.34 31.38 88.25
N ASP A 236 81.30 31.90 88.93
CA ASP A 236 81.42 32.97 89.91
C ASP A 236 82.34 32.55 91.09
N LYS A 237 82.32 31.26 91.49
CA LYS A 237 83.24 30.68 92.50
C LYS A 237 84.68 30.50 92.00
N ILE A 238 84.88 30.34 90.69
CA ILE A 238 86.22 30.32 90.06
C ILE A 238 86.78 31.75 89.98
N VAL A 239 85.97 32.71 89.52
CA VAL A 239 86.32 34.14 89.47
C VAL A 239 86.70 34.66 90.87
N GLN A 240 85.98 34.24 91.91
CA GLN A 240 86.31 34.63 93.29
C GLN A 240 87.70 34.14 93.74
N LYS A 241 88.13 32.94 93.31
CA LYS A 241 89.51 32.45 93.56
C LYS A 241 90.57 33.22 92.77
N VAL A 242 90.29 33.56 91.50
CA VAL A 242 91.22 34.36 90.68
C VAL A 242 91.49 35.71 91.34
N TYR A 243 90.48 36.36 91.92
CA TYR A 243 90.68 37.59 92.69
C TYR A 243 91.59 37.41 93.93
N GLU A 244 91.57 36.26 94.61
CA GLU A 244 92.46 35.96 95.75
C GLU A 244 93.91 35.65 95.33
N GLU A 245 94.16 35.34 94.05
CA GLU A 245 95.50 35.15 93.48
C GLU A 245 96.04 36.47 92.91
N ASP A 246 95.21 37.24 92.21
CA ASP A 246 95.54 38.59 91.69
C ASP A 246 96.02 39.56 92.77
N GLU A 247 95.42 39.52 93.98
CA GLU A 247 95.86 40.36 95.12
C GLU A 247 97.34 40.12 95.49
N LYS A 248 97.86 38.91 95.29
CA LYS A 248 99.26 38.56 95.55
C LYS A 248 100.17 39.04 94.43
N GLN A 249 99.72 38.99 93.17
CA GLN A 249 100.48 39.50 92.02
C GLN A 249 100.59 41.04 91.99
N LYS A 250 99.56 41.78 92.44
CA LYS A 250 99.59 43.26 92.51
C LYS A 250 100.75 43.81 93.35
N GLN A 251 101.25 43.07 94.34
CA GLN A 251 102.41 43.50 95.14
C GLN A 251 103.74 43.37 94.37
N TYR A 252 103.82 42.46 93.39
CA TYR A 252 104.99 42.27 92.53
C TYR A 252 105.03 43.27 91.36
N GLU A 253 103.87 43.68 90.83
CA GLU A 253 103.80 44.62 89.70
C GLU A 253 104.30 46.03 90.00
N ILE A 254 104.27 46.48 91.26
CA ILE A 254 104.59 47.86 91.64
C ILE A 254 106.04 48.23 91.29
N GLU A 255 106.98 47.27 91.36
CA GLU A 255 108.37 47.49 90.90
C GLU A 255 108.47 47.53 89.36
N LYS A 256 107.66 46.74 88.65
CA LYS A 256 107.61 46.72 87.17
C LYS A 256 106.90 47.90 86.52
N ARG A 257 106.12 48.69 87.26
CA ARG A 257 105.40 49.87 86.70
C ARG A 257 106.31 50.98 86.16
N LYS A 258 107.63 50.93 86.40
CA LYS A 258 108.62 51.82 85.74
C LYS A 258 108.99 51.38 84.31
N GLU A 259 108.74 50.13 83.92
CA GLU A 259 108.94 49.66 82.53
C GLU A 259 107.69 49.91 81.67
N PHE A 260 106.50 49.76 82.26
CA PHE A 260 105.21 49.80 81.55
C PHE A 260 104.88 51.16 80.89
N GLN A 261 105.56 52.25 81.28
CA GLN A 261 105.32 53.58 80.72
C GLN A 261 105.71 53.72 79.23
N LYS A 262 106.33 52.69 78.63
CA LYS A 262 106.56 52.59 77.17
C LYS A 262 105.48 51.79 76.42
N GLY A 263 104.77 50.87 77.08
CA GLY A 263 103.81 49.97 76.41
C GLY A 263 102.47 50.61 76.04
N ILE A 264 102.22 51.84 76.49
CA ILE A 264 100.94 52.55 76.26
C ILE A 264 100.83 53.06 74.81
N GLU A 265 101.96 53.33 74.14
CA GLU A 265 101.98 53.82 72.76
C GLU A 265 101.68 52.70 71.74
N GLU A 266 102.08 51.46 72.02
CA GLU A 266 101.85 50.29 71.16
C GLU A 266 100.37 49.85 71.14
N PHE A 267 99.66 49.98 72.26
CA PHE A 267 98.24 49.62 72.37
C PHE A 267 97.33 50.44 71.45
N ILE A 268 97.70 51.70 71.17
CA ILE A 268 96.91 52.61 70.33
C ILE A 268 96.98 52.19 68.85
N GLN A 269 98.11 51.64 68.39
CA GLN A 269 98.29 51.21 67.00
C GLN A 269 97.50 49.94 66.67
N ASN A 270 97.57 48.92 67.54
CA ASN A 270 96.88 47.64 67.33
C ASN A 270 95.35 47.79 67.22
N LYS A 271 94.76 48.81 67.87
CA LYS A 271 93.31 49.06 67.82
C LYS A 271 92.83 49.66 66.49
N MET A 272 93.73 50.15 65.62
CA MET A 272 93.37 50.56 64.26
C MET A 272 93.39 49.36 63.30
N LEU A 273 94.40 48.50 63.38
CA LEU A 273 94.56 47.30 62.55
C LEU A 273 93.33 46.38 62.56
N GLN A 274 92.82 46.02 63.74
CA GLN A 274 91.64 45.13 63.86
C GLN A 274 90.41 45.66 63.11
N LYS A 275 90.26 47.00 63.01
CA LYS A 275 89.13 47.64 62.33
C LYS A 275 89.20 47.54 60.81
N GLU A 276 90.40 47.42 60.25
CA GLU A 276 90.61 47.24 58.81
C GLU A 276 90.45 45.77 58.41
N GLU A 277 90.81 44.83 59.28
CA GLU A 277 90.61 43.39 59.09
C GLU A 277 89.11 43.00 59.08
N GLU A 278 88.29 43.53 59.99
CA GLU A 278 86.83 43.30 60.00
C GLU A 278 86.14 43.77 58.71
N GLU A 279 86.53 44.95 58.19
CA GLU A 279 86.03 45.50 56.93
C GLU A 279 86.46 44.68 55.71
N TYR A 280 87.67 44.11 55.74
CA TYR A 280 88.18 43.26 54.68
C TYR A 280 87.46 41.90 54.61
N MET A 281 87.13 41.32 55.76
CA MET A 281 86.40 40.05 55.83
C MET A 281 84.94 40.22 55.36
N ARG A 282 84.23 41.28 55.79
CA ARG A 282 82.86 41.56 55.32
C ARG A 282 82.77 41.69 53.79
N LYS A 283 83.74 42.35 53.14
CA LYS A 283 83.76 42.51 51.68
C LYS A 283 83.91 41.17 50.95
N LYS A 284 84.72 40.24 51.48
CA LYS A 284 84.84 38.88 50.90
C LYS A 284 83.58 38.04 51.06
N GLU A 285 82.85 38.20 52.16
CA GLU A 285 81.55 37.54 52.34
C GLU A 285 80.51 38.11 51.34
N GLU A 286 80.47 39.42 51.17
CA GLU A 286 79.58 40.09 50.21
C GLU A 286 79.92 39.74 48.75
N GLU A 287 81.20 39.65 48.38
CA GLU A 287 81.66 39.14 47.08
C GLU A 287 81.23 37.68 46.85
N SER A 288 81.38 36.82 47.86
CA SER A 288 80.98 35.40 47.81
C SER A 288 79.47 35.23 47.64
N ILE A 289 78.66 36.04 48.33
CA ILE A 289 77.20 36.08 48.21
C ILE A 289 76.80 36.54 46.80
N ASN A 290 77.49 37.54 46.24
CA ASN A 290 77.23 38.04 44.89
C ASN A 290 77.60 37.03 43.79
N GLU A 291 78.69 36.26 43.94
CA GLU A 291 78.96 35.13 43.03
C GLU A 291 77.88 34.04 43.10
N TYR A 292 77.44 33.68 44.30
CA TYR A 292 76.39 32.67 44.48
C TYR A 292 75.06 33.11 43.84
N ASN A 293 74.70 34.39 43.98
CA ASN A 293 73.50 34.95 43.37
C ASN A 293 73.59 34.95 41.84
N LYS A 294 74.71 35.36 41.22
CA LYS A 294 74.92 35.25 39.77
C LYS A 294 74.75 33.81 39.27
N ARG A 295 75.42 32.84 39.91
CA ARG A 295 75.29 31.40 39.60
C ARG A 295 73.89 30.83 39.86
N LYS A 296 73.01 31.55 40.58
CA LYS A 296 71.59 31.18 40.79
C LYS A 296 70.70 31.78 39.70
N GLU A 297 70.97 33.00 39.28
CA GLU A 297 70.28 33.66 38.17
C GLU A 297 70.62 33.02 36.81
N GLU A 298 71.88 32.68 36.55
CA GLU A 298 72.32 31.95 35.35
C GLU A 298 71.58 30.61 35.18
N ARG A 299 71.49 29.82 36.26
CA ARG A 299 70.74 28.54 36.25
C ARG A 299 69.24 28.73 36.05
N LYS A 300 68.67 29.84 36.55
CA LYS A 300 67.27 30.19 36.30
C LYS A 300 67.07 30.60 34.84
N GLY A 301 67.95 31.43 34.28
CA GLY A 301 67.96 31.83 32.87
C GLY A 301 67.99 30.64 31.93
N GLN A 302 68.90 29.68 32.16
CA GLN A 302 68.97 28.42 31.39
C GLN A 302 67.66 27.61 31.45
N TYR A 303 66.98 27.58 32.60
CA TYR A 303 65.68 26.91 32.74
C TYR A 303 64.57 27.65 31.98
N ASP A 304 64.54 28.98 32.06
CA ASP A 304 63.56 29.82 31.36
C ASP A 304 63.79 29.80 29.83
N GLU A 305 65.04 29.68 29.35
CA GLU A 305 65.37 29.44 27.94
C GLU A 305 64.94 28.04 27.47
N LEU A 306 65.23 27.00 28.25
CA LEU A 306 64.74 25.63 27.98
C LEU A 306 63.21 25.58 27.95
N LYS A 307 62.52 26.37 28.77
CA LYS A 307 61.06 26.52 28.74
C LYS A 307 60.60 27.20 27.45
N ARG A 308 61.20 28.35 27.08
CA ARG A 308 60.91 29.06 25.82
C ARG A 308 61.13 28.19 24.58
N LEU A 309 62.19 27.37 24.56
CA LEU A 309 62.46 26.41 23.48
C LEU A 309 61.36 25.34 23.37
N ARG A 310 60.86 24.81 24.50
CA ARG A 310 59.71 23.88 24.50
C ARG A 310 58.41 24.56 24.03
N GLU A 311 58.18 25.81 24.43
CA GLU A 311 57.00 26.58 24.03
C GLU A 311 57.03 26.93 22.54
N ASN A 312 58.18 27.33 22.00
CA ASN A 312 58.38 27.52 20.55
C ASN A 312 58.17 26.22 19.77
N ASN A 313 58.71 25.09 20.25
CA ASN A 313 58.49 23.78 19.60
C ASN A 313 57.01 23.36 19.64
N LYS A 314 56.28 23.64 20.73
CA LYS A 314 54.82 23.44 20.79
C LYS A 314 54.10 24.34 19.77
N ASN A 315 54.48 25.61 19.66
CA ASN A 315 53.88 26.55 18.72
C ASN A 315 54.08 26.10 17.26
N ILE A 316 55.26 25.58 16.90
CA ILE A 316 55.52 24.99 15.57
C ILE A 316 54.63 23.76 15.31
N ILE A 317 54.38 22.92 16.33
CA ILE A 317 53.47 21.78 16.21
C ILE A 317 52.01 22.24 16.04
N TYR A 318 51.57 23.24 16.82
CA TYR A 318 50.23 23.80 16.69
C TYR A 318 50.01 24.52 15.35
N GLN A 319 51.02 25.19 14.80
CA GLN A 319 50.97 25.79 13.46
C GLN A 319 50.80 24.70 12.39
N ARG A 320 51.60 23.63 12.43
CA ARG A 320 51.46 22.50 11.48
C ARG A 320 50.09 21.83 11.58
N LEU A 321 49.56 21.68 12.80
CA LEU A 321 48.22 21.12 13.01
C LEU A 321 47.13 22.06 12.46
N ALA A 322 47.29 23.37 12.59
CA ALA A 322 46.38 24.35 11.98
C ALA A 322 46.44 24.31 10.44
N ASP A 323 47.63 24.27 9.85
CA ASP A 323 47.83 24.11 8.40
C ASP A 323 47.19 22.81 7.88
N GLU A 324 47.30 21.72 8.64
CA GLU A 324 46.73 20.41 8.30
C GLU A 324 45.20 20.39 8.43
N ILE A 325 44.63 21.04 9.44
CA ILE A 325 43.18 21.26 9.57
C ILE A 325 42.67 22.11 8.40
N GLU A 326 43.32 23.22 8.07
CA GLU A 326 42.89 24.13 6.99
C GLU A 326 42.94 23.42 5.62
N ARG A 327 43.93 22.56 5.37
CA ARG A 327 43.97 21.70 4.17
C ARG A 327 42.82 20.70 4.15
N ASN A 328 42.59 19.98 5.24
CA ASN A 328 41.48 19.04 5.36
C ASN A 328 40.11 19.72 5.19
N GLU A 329 39.96 20.97 5.60
CA GLU A 329 38.74 21.76 5.36
C GLU A 329 38.61 22.21 3.91
N LYS A 330 39.69 22.66 3.26
CA LYS A 330 39.70 22.99 1.82
C LYS A 330 39.40 21.78 0.95
N GLU A 331 39.95 20.60 1.27
CA GLU A 331 39.63 19.35 0.57
C GLU A 331 38.16 18.96 0.74
N LYS A 332 37.59 19.06 1.95
CA LYS A 332 36.15 18.85 2.18
C LYS A 332 35.29 19.87 1.41
N GLN A 333 35.71 21.13 1.33
CA GLN A 333 35.02 22.17 0.54
C GLN A 333 35.05 21.84 -0.95
N MET A 334 36.20 21.43 -1.51
CA MET A 334 36.31 20.99 -2.91
C MET A 334 35.44 19.76 -3.21
N VAL A 335 35.46 18.74 -2.34
CA VAL A 335 34.60 17.54 -2.50
C VAL A 335 33.11 17.90 -2.41
N ASN A 336 32.74 18.86 -1.58
CA ASN A 336 31.36 19.37 -1.50
C ASN A 336 30.97 20.21 -2.73
N GLN A 337 31.88 21.03 -3.28
CA GLN A 337 31.68 21.77 -4.53
C GLN A 337 31.43 20.81 -5.70
N ILE A 338 32.33 19.83 -5.90
CA ILE A 338 32.18 18.79 -6.95
C ILE A 338 30.87 18.01 -6.77
N ARG A 339 30.42 17.76 -5.53
CA ARG A 339 29.12 17.12 -5.24
C ARG A 339 27.92 18.01 -5.58
N ILE A 340 28.03 19.33 -5.42
CA ILE A 340 27.00 20.31 -5.81
C ILE A 340 26.95 20.42 -7.33
N GLU A 341 28.09 20.63 -7.99
CA GLU A 341 28.23 20.68 -9.45
C GLU A 341 27.64 19.43 -10.12
N LEU A 342 27.99 18.23 -9.63
CA LEU A 342 27.44 16.96 -10.13
C LEU A 342 25.93 16.79 -9.87
N TYR A 343 25.38 17.45 -8.85
CA TYR A 343 23.94 17.45 -8.59
C TYR A 343 23.20 18.43 -9.51
N GLU A 344 23.77 19.61 -9.75
CA GLU A 344 23.26 20.62 -10.69
C GLU A 344 23.30 20.11 -12.14
N GLU A 345 24.42 19.48 -12.56
CA GLU A 345 24.53 18.82 -13.86
C GLU A 345 23.46 17.73 -14.03
N LYS A 346 23.21 16.92 -13.00
CA LYS A 346 22.14 15.89 -12.99
C LYS A 346 20.72 16.45 -12.84
N GLN A 347 20.54 17.73 -12.53
CA GLN A 347 19.24 18.39 -12.68
C GLN A 347 19.11 18.91 -14.12
N ALA A 348 20.12 19.62 -14.63
CA ALA A 348 20.13 20.13 -16.00
C ALA A 348 20.01 19.04 -17.08
N GLU A 349 20.60 17.85 -16.85
CA GLU A 349 20.45 16.70 -17.74
C GLU A 349 19.00 16.18 -17.75
N ARG A 350 18.35 16.09 -16.57
CA ARG A 350 16.93 15.70 -16.48
C ARG A 350 16.00 16.74 -17.07
N GLU A 351 16.30 18.03 -16.90
CA GLU A 351 15.54 19.10 -17.55
C GLU A 351 15.65 19.06 -19.08
N ARG A 352 16.84 18.73 -19.62
CA ARG A 352 17.03 18.46 -21.06
C ARG A 352 16.23 17.24 -21.51
N GLN A 353 16.35 16.11 -20.83
CA GLN A 353 15.59 14.88 -21.14
C GLN A 353 14.07 15.14 -21.14
N LEU A 354 13.55 15.90 -20.16
CA LEU A 354 12.14 16.32 -20.11
C LEU A 354 11.77 17.28 -21.24
N ALA A 355 12.64 18.22 -21.61
CA ALA A 355 12.42 19.12 -22.73
C ALA A 355 12.40 18.37 -24.08
N ASP A 356 13.31 17.41 -24.27
CA ASP A 356 13.38 16.54 -25.44
C ASP A 356 12.16 15.61 -25.52
N GLU A 357 11.74 14.99 -24.41
CA GLU A 357 10.48 14.24 -24.33
C GLU A 357 9.27 15.10 -24.71
N LEU A 358 9.19 16.34 -24.22
CA LEU A 358 8.10 17.27 -24.54
C LEU A 358 8.14 17.74 -25.99
N PHE A 359 9.33 17.87 -26.57
CA PHE A 359 9.51 18.17 -27.99
C PHE A 359 9.12 16.98 -28.88
N GLU A 360 9.52 15.76 -28.50
CA GLU A 360 9.16 14.54 -29.20
C GLU A 360 7.64 14.30 -29.15
N LYS A 361 6.99 14.49 -27.99
CA LYS A 361 5.53 14.40 -27.85
C LYS A 361 4.81 15.41 -28.75
N LYS A 362 5.30 16.65 -28.87
CA LYS A 362 4.79 17.66 -29.82
C LYS A 362 4.99 17.25 -31.29
N ILE A 363 6.12 16.62 -31.62
CA ILE A 363 6.37 16.09 -32.97
C ILE A 363 5.40 14.95 -33.28
N ARG A 364 5.25 13.96 -32.39
CA ARG A 364 4.31 12.84 -32.56
C ARG A 364 2.88 13.33 -32.77
N GLN A 365 2.39 14.24 -31.92
CA GLN A 365 1.07 14.88 -32.08
C GLN A 365 0.92 15.61 -33.43
N ARG A 366 1.97 16.26 -33.92
CA ARG A 366 1.95 16.95 -35.21
C ARG A 366 1.95 15.98 -36.40
N ILE A 367 2.62 14.83 -36.28
CA ILE A 367 2.57 13.74 -37.27
C ILE A 367 1.16 13.13 -37.30
N GLU A 368 0.61 12.77 -36.14
CA GLU A 368 -0.75 12.23 -35.99
C GLU A 368 -1.83 13.17 -36.57
N LEU A 369 -1.67 14.49 -36.39
CA LEU A 369 -2.54 15.50 -37.00
C LEU A 369 -2.40 15.57 -38.54
N ILE A 370 -1.19 15.39 -39.07
CA ILE A 370 -0.96 15.34 -40.52
C ILE A 370 -1.52 14.05 -41.13
N GLU A 371 -1.32 12.91 -40.48
CA GLU A 371 -1.82 11.60 -40.93
C GLU A 371 -3.35 11.57 -40.92
N SER A 372 -3.98 12.04 -39.83
CA SER A 372 -5.45 12.10 -39.73
C SER A 372 -6.07 13.10 -40.71
N PHE A 373 -5.38 14.22 -41.01
CA PHE A 373 -5.77 15.13 -42.10
C PHE A 373 -5.64 14.48 -43.49
N GLN A 374 -4.55 13.73 -43.76
CA GLN A 374 -4.39 12.98 -45.01
C GLN A 374 -5.47 11.90 -45.16
N GLN A 375 -5.78 11.16 -44.11
CA GLN A 375 -6.89 10.19 -44.09
C GLN A 375 -8.24 10.87 -44.37
N GLN A 376 -8.49 12.05 -43.80
CA GLN A 376 -9.71 12.81 -44.09
C GLN A 376 -9.79 13.27 -45.55
N ILE A 377 -8.68 13.69 -46.16
CA ILE A 377 -8.61 14.04 -47.58
C ILE A 377 -8.88 12.81 -48.46
N LEU A 378 -8.27 11.66 -48.15
CA LEU A 378 -8.51 10.41 -48.89
C LEU A 378 -9.96 9.93 -48.76
N TYR A 379 -10.57 10.06 -47.58
CA TYR A 379 -11.99 9.76 -47.35
C TYR A 379 -12.90 10.70 -48.15
N LYS A 380 -12.68 12.02 -48.08
CA LYS A 380 -13.43 13.02 -48.87
C LYS A 380 -13.29 12.77 -50.38
N LYS A 381 -12.09 12.40 -50.86
CA LYS A 381 -11.87 12.06 -52.26
C LYS A 381 -12.65 10.81 -52.68
N LYS A 382 -12.65 9.75 -51.87
CA LYS A 382 -13.48 8.55 -52.12
C LYS A 382 -14.97 8.89 -52.13
N LYS A 383 -15.46 9.66 -51.15
CA LYS A 383 -16.86 10.10 -51.11
C LYS A 383 -17.25 10.89 -52.36
N LEU A 384 -16.42 11.83 -52.80
CA LEU A 384 -16.65 12.56 -54.04
C LEU A 384 -16.62 11.65 -55.28
N GLN A 385 -15.85 10.56 -55.29
CA GLN A 385 -15.88 9.57 -56.38
C GLN A 385 -17.19 8.76 -56.35
N GLU A 386 -17.62 8.28 -55.19
CA GLU A 386 -18.92 7.60 -55.00
C GLU A 386 -20.10 8.51 -55.40
N GLU A 387 -20.05 9.79 -55.02
CA GLU A 387 -21.06 10.81 -55.36
C GLU A 387 -21.10 11.09 -56.87
N ASN A 388 -19.94 11.21 -57.54
CA ASN A 388 -19.87 11.35 -59.00
C ASN A 388 -20.39 10.09 -59.73
N GLU A 389 -20.09 8.88 -59.23
CA GLU A 389 -20.60 7.63 -59.80
C GLU A 389 -22.13 7.54 -59.67
N ILE A 390 -22.69 7.96 -58.52
CA ILE A 390 -24.13 8.08 -58.31
C ILE A 390 -24.75 9.17 -59.23
N GLU A 391 -24.09 10.31 -59.39
CA GLU A 391 -24.52 11.35 -60.33
C GLU A 391 -24.57 10.85 -61.78
N GLU A 392 -23.56 10.11 -62.27
CA GLU A 392 -23.57 9.58 -63.63
C GLU A 392 -24.65 8.51 -63.84
N ILE A 393 -24.91 7.67 -62.83
CA ILE A 393 -26.08 6.76 -62.82
C ILE A 393 -27.39 7.56 -62.88
N TYR A 394 -27.50 8.65 -62.12
CA TYR A 394 -28.70 9.50 -62.08
C TYR A 394 -28.90 10.30 -63.40
N LYS A 395 -27.83 10.81 -64.01
CA LYS A 395 -27.83 11.43 -65.35
C LYS A 395 -28.30 10.43 -66.41
N GLN A 396 -27.85 9.18 -66.34
CA GLN A 396 -28.32 8.10 -67.24
C GLN A 396 -29.79 7.73 -67.00
N GLN A 397 -30.29 7.80 -65.76
CA GLN A 397 -31.72 7.63 -65.46
C GLN A 397 -32.56 8.80 -66.01
N ILE A 398 -32.12 10.04 -65.82
CA ILE A 398 -32.78 11.23 -66.38
C ILE A 398 -32.77 11.19 -67.91
N ALA A 399 -31.68 10.76 -68.56
CA ALA A 399 -31.61 10.63 -70.01
C ALA A 399 -32.68 9.66 -70.56
N LYS A 400 -32.83 8.48 -69.93
CA LYS A 400 -33.89 7.51 -70.28
C LYS A 400 -35.29 8.09 -70.03
N GLN A 401 -35.52 8.71 -68.87
CA GLN A 401 -36.79 9.38 -68.57
C GLN A 401 -37.09 10.50 -69.59
N ALA A 402 -36.08 11.24 -70.06
CA ALA A 402 -36.27 12.27 -71.07
C ALA A 402 -36.69 11.69 -72.44
N GLU A 403 -36.19 10.52 -72.83
CA GLU A 403 -36.67 9.80 -74.03
C GLU A 403 -38.12 9.33 -73.88
N ASP A 404 -38.50 8.82 -72.70
CA ASP A 404 -39.89 8.44 -72.38
C ASP A 404 -40.84 9.65 -72.33
N TYR A 405 -40.44 10.76 -71.69
CA TYR A 405 -41.23 11.99 -71.62
C TYR A 405 -41.45 12.63 -73.00
N LYS A 406 -40.43 12.63 -73.87
CA LYS A 406 -40.50 13.13 -75.25
C LYS A 406 -41.51 12.36 -76.12
N LYS A 407 -41.92 11.16 -75.67
CA LYS A 407 -42.95 10.32 -76.28
C LYS A 407 -44.37 10.57 -75.74
N LEU A 408 -44.49 11.31 -74.63
CA LEU A 408 -45.75 11.60 -73.93
C LEU A 408 -46.27 13.03 -74.12
N GLU A 409 -45.49 13.91 -74.75
CA GLU A 409 -45.72 15.37 -74.79
C GLU A 409 -46.66 15.84 -75.92
N LEU A 410 -47.27 14.94 -76.71
CA LEU A 410 -48.14 15.34 -77.85
C LEU A 410 -49.64 15.48 -77.51
N MET A 411 -50.06 15.20 -76.28
CA MET A 411 -51.42 15.47 -75.77
C MET A 411 -51.37 15.68 -74.25
N ASN A 412 -51.75 16.87 -73.73
CA ASN A 412 -52.38 17.03 -72.39
C ASN A 412 -52.78 18.47 -71.96
N GLU A 413 -53.17 19.39 -72.88
CA GLU A 413 -53.56 20.74 -72.45
C GLU A 413 -54.80 20.78 -71.52
N GLN A 414 -55.73 19.83 -71.64
CA GLN A 414 -56.89 19.74 -70.73
C GLN A 414 -56.51 19.35 -69.29
N LYS A 415 -55.41 18.62 -69.05
CA LYS A 415 -54.95 18.30 -67.68
C LYS A 415 -54.54 19.53 -66.88
N ARG A 416 -54.18 20.65 -67.54
CA ARG A 416 -53.74 21.88 -66.87
C ARG A 416 -54.82 22.50 -65.98
N ARG A 417 -56.10 22.26 -66.30
CA ARG A 417 -57.26 22.77 -65.53
C ARG A 417 -57.66 21.87 -64.36
N MET A 418 -57.47 20.54 -64.48
CA MET A 418 -57.61 19.60 -63.36
C MET A 418 -56.48 19.77 -62.34
N LYS A 419 -55.23 19.87 -62.81
CA LYS A 419 -54.06 20.05 -61.95
C LYS A 419 -54.11 21.28 -61.04
N GLN A 420 -54.85 22.33 -61.39
CA GLN A 420 -55.01 23.49 -60.52
C GLN A 420 -55.93 23.22 -59.31
N LEU A 421 -56.94 22.36 -59.47
CA LEU A 421 -57.80 21.90 -58.35
C LEU A 421 -57.12 20.81 -57.51
N GLU A 422 -56.31 19.96 -58.15
CA GLU A 422 -55.46 18.99 -57.46
C GLU A 422 -54.40 19.72 -56.63
N TYR A 423 -53.66 20.67 -57.23
CA TYR A 423 -52.65 21.48 -56.54
C TYR A 423 -53.24 22.33 -55.39
N ALA A 424 -54.47 22.84 -55.52
CA ALA A 424 -55.15 23.52 -54.41
C ALA A 424 -55.41 22.57 -53.23
N ARG A 425 -55.85 21.34 -53.50
CA ARG A 425 -56.04 20.29 -52.47
C ARG A 425 -54.71 19.81 -51.91
N GLU A 426 -53.67 19.69 -52.72
CA GLU A 426 -52.32 19.34 -52.27
C GLU A 426 -51.70 20.44 -51.41
N MET A 427 -51.89 21.72 -51.74
CA MET A 427 -51.48 22.84 -50.89
C MET A 427 -52.23 22.85 -49.55
N GLU A 428 -53.54 22.61 -49.55
CA GLU A 428 -54.32 22.48 -48.31
C GLU A 428 -53.89 21.24 -47.49
N ARG A 429 -53.54 20.14 -48.17
CA ARG A 429 -52.99 18.93 -47.55
C ARG A 429 -51.60 19.18 -46.97
N LEU A 430 -50.72 19.89 -47.66
CA LEU A 430 -49.37 20.26 -47.21
C LEU A 430 -49.41 21.26 -46.04
N ILE A 431 -50.39 22.16 -46.01
CA ILE A 431 -50.64 23.04 -44.84
C ILE A 431 -51.11 22.18 -43.65
N LYS A 432 -52.06 21.27 -43.86
CA LYS A 432 -52.52 20.33 -42.80
C LYS A 432 -51.41 19.38 -42.33
N GLU A 433 -50.55 18.89 -43.22
CA GLU A 433 -49.37 18.08 -42.90
C GLU A 433 -48.32 18.90 -42.14
N ARG A 434 -48.11 20.18 -42.50
CA ARG A 434 -47.24 21.10 -41.75
C ARG A 434 -47.79 21.38 -40.36
N ASP A 435 -49.08 21.65 -40.23
CA ASP A 435 -49.71 21.95 -38.95
C ASP A 435 -49.76 20.71 -38.05
N GLN A 436 -50.03 19.52 -38.63
CA GLN A 436 -49.87 18.23 -37.94
C GLN A 436 -48.41 17.95 -37.56
N TYR A 437 -47.43 18.28 -38.41
CA TYR A 437 -46.01 18.13 -38.09
C TYR A 437 -45.59 19.05 -36.94
N LEU A 438 -46.05 20.31 -36.94
CA LEU A 438 -45.80 21.26 -35.86
C LEU A 438 -46.50 20.84 -34.56
N ASP A 439 -47.73 20.33 -34.63
CA ASP A 439 -48.45 19.88 -33.44
C ASP A 439 -47.88 18.57 -32.88
N ASN A 440 -47.51 17.62 -33.73
CA ASN A 440 -46.78 16.41 -33.33
C ASN A 440 -45.40 16.77 -32.75
N LYS A 441 -44.70 17.78 -33.29
CA LYS A 441 -43.43 18.27 -32.74
C LYS A 441 -43.61 18.92 -31.38
N ARG A 442 -44.68 19.70 -31.16
CA ARG A 442 -45.02 20.22 -29.81
C ARG A 442 -45.34 19.10 -28.83
N ARG A 443 -46.16 18.11 -29.22
CA ARG A 443 -46.43 16.95 -28.37
C ARG A 443 -45.17 16.14 -28.06
N GLN A 444 -44.25 16.01 -29.01
CA GLN A 444 -42.93 15.41 -28.77
C GLN A 444 -42.10 16.25 -27.80
N GLU A 445 -42.07 17.58 -27.93
CA GLU A 445 -41.38 18.46 -26.99
C GLU A 445 -42.01 18.41 -25.58
N GLU A 446 -43.34 18.35 -25.47
CA GLU A 446 -44.08 18.14 -24.22
C GLU A 446 -43.80 16.75 -23.62
N GLU A 447 -43.82 15.69 -24.43
CA GLU A 447 -43.47 14.33 -24.00
C GLU A 447 -42.01 14.21 -23.52
N GLU A 448 -41.04 14.78 -24.23
CA GLU A 448 -39.63 14.77 -23.82
C GLU A 448 -39.41 15.62 -22.55
N ASN A 449 -40.10 16.77 -22.41
CA ASN A 449 -40.07 17.56 -21.18
C ASN A 449 -40.68 16.79 -19.99
N ASN A 450 -41.81 16.10 -20.18
CA ASN A 450 -42.42 15.26 -19.15
C ASN A 450 -41.49 14.11 -18.74
N LYS A 451 -40.83 13.44 -19.71
CA LYS A 451 -39.82 12.41 -19.45
C LYS A 451 -38.60 12.96 -18.69
N LEU A 452 -38.16 14.18 -19.00
CA LEU A 452 -37.08 14.86 -18.28
C LEU A 452 -37.48 15.20 -16.84
N GLU A 453 -38.70 15.69 -16.60
CA GLU A 453 -39.23 15.91 -15.26
C GLU A 453 -39.34 14.62 -14.45
N GLU A 454 -39.82 13.53 -15.06
CA GLU A 454 -39.89 12.20 -14.40
C GLU A 454 -38.50 11.68 -14.05
N LEU A 455 -37.52 11.82 -14.96
CA LEU A 455 -36.12 11.45 -14.70
C LEU A 455 -35.47 12.32 -13.61
N GLU A 456 -35.83 13.60 -13.50
CA GLU A 456 -35.35 14.48 -12.43
C GLU A 456 -36.00 14.13 -11.08
N LYS A 457 -37.30 13.85 -11.04
CA LYS A 457 -38.00 13.37 -9.83
C LYS A 457 -37.39 12.06 -9.32
N LEU A 458 -37.21 11.07 -10.20
CA LEU A 458 -36.53 9.81 -9.89
C LEU A 458 -35.07 10.01 -9.40
N ARG A 459 -34.34 10.97 -9.99
CA ARG A 459 -32.98 11.32 -9.55
C ARG A 459 -33.00 11.92 -8.14
N LEU A 460 -33.96 12.77 -7.81
CA LEU A 460 -34.12 13.37 -6.49
C LEU A 460 -34.46 12.30 -5.45
N GLU A 461 -35.40 11.39 -5.74
CA GLU A 461 -35.72 10.25 -4.86
C GLU A 461 -34.49 9.38 -4.55
N VAL A 462 -33.67 9.07 -5.56
CA VAL A 462 -32.41 8.32 -5.37
C VAL A 462 -31.38 9.11 -4.53
N VAL A 463 -31.30 10.44 -4.72
CA VAL A 463 -30.44 11.31 -3.90
C VAL A 463 -30.92 11.33 -2.44
N GLU A 464 -32.22 11.41 -2.18
CA GLU A 464 -32.75 11.38 -0.80
C GLU A 464 -32.57 10.01 -0.13
N ALA A 465 -32.75 8.91 -0.87
CA ALA A 465 -32.51 7.56 -0.35
C ALA A 465 -31.03 7.33 0.03
N GLU A 466 -30.08 7.72 -0.83
CA GLU A 466 -28.65 7.63 -0.50
C GLU A 466 -28.23 8.63 0.60
N ARG A 467 -28.85 9.83 0.66
CA ARG A 467 -28.67 10.78 1.76
C ARG A 467 -29.08 10.15 3.10
N GLN A 468 -30.27 9.56 3.19
CA GLN A 468 -30.74 8.87 4.41
C GLN A 468 -29.85 7.66 4.76
N ARG A 469 -29.38 6.92 3.76
CA ARG A 469 -28.47 5.78 3.95
C ARG A 469 -27.11 6.22 4.52
N LEU A 470 -26.47 7.23 3.95
CA LEU A 470 -25.21 7.80 4.47
C LEU A 470 -25.39 8.32 5.90
N LEU A 471 -26.50 9.00 6.19
CA LEU A 471 -26.84 9.43 7.55
C LEU A 471 -26.90 8.23 8.51
N LYS A 472 -27.57 7.14 8.15
CA LYS A 472 -27.69 5.94 8.99
C LYS A 472 -26.36 5.21 9.21
N GLU A 473 -25.54 5.07 8.16
CA GLU A 473 -24.23 4.41 8.23
C GLU A 473 -23.24 5.20 9.12
N HIS A 474 -23.26 6.54 9.06
CA HIS A 474 -22.27 7.38 9.78
C HIS A 474 -22.73 7.95 11.13
N ALA A 475 -24.03 8.18 11.37
CA ALA A 475 -24.51 8.79 12.62
C ALA A 475 -24.21 7.94 13.86
N THR A 476 -24.24 6.61 13.73
CA THR A 476 -23.87 5.65 14.80
C THR A 476 -22.40 5.76 15.22
N GLN A 477 -21.53 6.25 14.33
CA GLN A 477 -20.10 6.43 14.60
C GLN A 477 -19.75 7.86 15.02
N LEU A 478 -20.53 8.85 14.58
CA LEU A 478 -20.34 10.29 14.81
C LEU A 478 -21.19 10.86 15.96
N VAL A 479 -21.58 10.00 16.90
CA VAL A 479 -22.30 10.36 18.14
C VAL A 479 -21.63 11.56 18.83
N GLY A 480 -22.37 12.63 19.07
CA GLY A 480 -21.88 13.87 19.68
C GLY A 480 -20.98 14.75 18.79
N TYR A 481 -20.52 14.25 17.63
CA TYR A 481 -19.66 14.97 16.68
C TYR A 481 -20.38 15.36 15.37
N LEU A 482 -21.64 14.95 15.18
CA LEU A 482 -22.41 15.22 13.96
C LEU A 482 -22.58 16.74 13.70
N PRO A 483 -22.35 17.24 12.46
CA PRO A 483 -22.43 18.67 12.16
C PRO A 483 -23.86 19.24 12.18
N LYS A 484 -23.96 20.56 12.37
CA LYS A 484 -25.23 21.30 12.29
C LYS A 484 -25.76 21.28 10.84
N GLY A 485 -27.08 21.15 10.66
CA GLY A 485 -27.73 21.16 9.35
C GLY A 485 -27.59 19.86 8.52
N VAL A 486 -27.11 18.78 9.14
CA VAL A 486 -27.00 17.44 8.52
C VAL A 486 -28.30 16.64 8.63
N ILE A 487 -29.03 16.85 9.74
CA ILE A 487 -30.41 16.43 9.96
C ILE A 487 -31.29 17.61 9.52
N ARG A 488 -32.27 17.38 8.62
CA ARG A 488 -33.24 18.39 8.18
C ARG A 488 -34.52 18.30 9.01
N ASP A 489 -35.13 17.12 9.04
CA ASP A 489 -36.50 16.93 9.54
C ASP A 489 -36.59 15.94 10.71
N GLU A 490 -37.73 15.94 11.42
CA GLU A 490 -37.99 14.94 12.46
C GLU A 490 -38.12 13.51 11.91
N ASN A 491 -38.36 13.36 10.61
CA ASN A 491 -38.35 12.06 9.94
C ASN A 491 -36.92 11.49 9.77
N ASP A 492 -35.91 12.36 9.55
CA ASP A 492 -34.50 11.94 9.62
C ASP A 492 -34.16 11.42 11.03
N LEU A 493 -34.75 12.01 12.08
CA LEU A 493 -34.49 11.61 13.46
C LEU A 493 -35.02 10.20 13.78
N LYS A 494 -36.15 9.80 13.17
CA LYS A 494 -36.79 8.48 13.32
C LYS A 494 -36.01 7.35 12.62
N LEU A 495 -35.10 7.68 11.70
CA LEU A 495 -34.24 6.71 11.00
C LEU A 495 -33.05 6.23 11.86
N PHE A 496 -32.79 6.89 13.00
CA PHE A 496 -31.71 6.56 13.94
C PHE A 496 -32.19 5.72 15.13
N ASP A 497 -31.29 4.93 15.72
CA ASP A 497 -31.56 4.13 16.92
C ASP A 497 -31.99 4.99 18.13
N GLU A 498 -32.80 4.44 19.03
CA GLU A 498 -33.27 5.15 20.25
C GLU A 498 -32.17 5.83 21.07
N LYS A 499 -30.96 5.23 21.09
CA LYS A 499 -29.80 5.79 21.82
C LYS A 499 -29.36 7.13 21.23
N LEU A 500 -29.37 7.25 19.90
CA LEU A 500 -29.09 8.50 19.20
C LEU A 500 -30.21 9.51 19.42
N GLN A 501 -31.48 9.09 19.33
CA GLN A 501 -32.64 9.95 19.56
C GLN A 501 -32.57 10.62 20.94
N LYS A 502 -32.38 9.84 22.00
CA LYS A 502 -32.27 10.32 23.40
C LYS A 502 -31.10 11.30 23.58
N GLN A 503 -29.94 11.04 22.98
CA GLN A 503 -28.81 11.99 23.04
C GLN A 503 -29.04 13.27 22.21
N PHE A 504 -29.79 13.21 21.12
CA PHE A 504 -30.22 14.42 20.39
C PHE A 504 -31.27 15.23 21.16
N GLU A 505 -32.12 14.58 21.96
CA GLU A 505 -33.04 15.25 22.89
C GLU A 505 -32.29 15.93 24.04
N GLU A 506 -31.32 15.25 24.67
CA GLU A 506 -30.41 15.85 25.66
C GLU A 506 -29.66 17.08 25.08
N LEU A 507 -29.20 17.00 23.82
CA LEU A 507 -28.56 18.10 23.07
C LEU A 507 -29.53 19.17 22.53
N LYS A 508 -30.86 18.96 22.64
CA LYS A 508 -31.89 20.02 22.49
C LYS A 508 -32.12 20.69 23.85
N ILE A 509 -32.40 19.92 24.90
CA ILE A 509 -32.69 20.40 26.27
C ILE A 509 -31.55 21.27 26.83
N THR A 510 -30.29 20.88 26.59
CA THR A 510 -29.11 21.66 27.00
C THR A 510 -28.92 22.96 26.22
N LYS A 511 -29.54 23.14 25.05
CA LYS A 511 -29.56 24.44 24.34
C LYS A 511 -30.65 25.36 24.88
N GLU A 512 -31.81 24.82 25.25
CA GLU A 512 -32.90 25.64 25.78
C GLU A 512 -32.54 26.25 27.14
N LYS A 513 -31.87 25.47 28.02
CA LYS A 513 -31.30 25.97 29.28
C LYS A 513 -30.19 27.03 29.10
N ASN A 514 -29.62 27.15 27.90
CA ASN A 514 -28.54 28.09 27.56
C ASN A 514 -28.99 29.21 26.60
N LYS A 515 -30.30 29.38 26.35
CA LYS A 515 -30.80 30.62 25.72
C LYS A 515 -30.60 31.78 26.70
N PRO A 516 -29.84 32.84 26.36
CA PRO A 516 -29.78 34.03 27.19
C PRO A 516 -31.18 34.64 27.26
N ILE A 517 -31.64 34.98 28.47
CA ILE A 517 -32.90 35.69 28.66
C ILE A 517 -32.78 37.04 27.96
N GLN A 518 -33.58 37.25 26.92
CA GLN A 518 -33.64 38.55 26.25
C GLN A 518 -34.29 39.56 27.19
N THR A 519 -33.46 40.35 27.88
CA THR A 519 -33.92 41.49 28.66
C THR A 519 -34.50 42.53 27.70
N SER A 520 -35.82 42.61 27.64
CA SER A 520 -36.57 43.52 26.79
C SER A 520 -36.30 44.97 27.18
N SER A 521 -35.36 45.62 26.49
CA SER A 521 -35.08 47.04 26.61
C SER A 521 -36.23 47.87 26.02
N LEU A 522 -37.21 48.19 26.86
CA LEU A 522 -38.22 49.21 26.57
C LEU A 522 -37.57 50.60 26.55
N TYR A 523 -37.44 51.19 25.37
CA TYR A 523 -37.22 52.61 25.09
C TYR A 523 -37.85 52.97 23.74
#